data_AF-A0A956D7E6-F1
#
_entry.id   AF-A0A956D7E6-F1
#
_cell.length_a   1.000
_cell.length_b   1.000
_cell.length_c   1.000
_cell.angle_alpha   90.00
_cell.angle_beta   90.00
_cell.angle_gamma   90.00
#
_symmetry.space_group_name_H-M   'P 1'
#
loop_
_entity.id
_entity.type
_entity.pdbx_description
1 polymer ?
#
loop_
_entity_poly.entity_id
_entity_poly.type
_entity_poly.pdbx_seq_one_letter_code
_entity_poly.pdbx_strand_id
1 'polypeptide(L)'
;SVVSQVGPARLFNEYFGRERFLGRAYYGGSRVRTDNNDSWFTFEAGGLDFVVVSLTYNPEPSQAMLDFARRVFETHPDAFGILNAHYILTGAGNFSAQGRAMYDALRDVPNLHLMTCGHVSAEARRTDTHEGHPILSMLADYQGRTDGGSGYMRLWELSPANGEMTVRTYSPTLDRWETDANSEFTVAMALRGAGTGAFEHVGTVEDVVDGAASVRVEGLAPGRIYEWYAAVRDCEHETRTPVRRFTTAVAP
;
A
#
# COMPACT_ATOMS: atom_id res chain seq x y z
N SER A 1 16.04 6.53 9.04
CA SER A 1 15.41 7.68 8.35
C SER A 1 16.50 8.61 7.81
N VAL A 2 16.51 8.93 6.51
CA VAL A 2 17.46 9.88 5.88
C VAL A 2 16.77 11.24 5.63
N VAL A 3 15.90 11.66 6.55
CA VAL A 3 15.25 12.98 6.50
C VAL A 3 15.53 13.65 7.84
N SER A 4 16.35 14.71 7.82
CA SER A 4 16.75 15.44 9.02
C SER A 4 15.56 16.13 9.68
N GLN A 5 15.56 16.17 11.01
CA GLN A 5 14.50 16.78 11.83
C GLN A 5 14.22 18.25 11.51
N VAL A 6 15.18 19.05 11.02
CA VAL A 6 14.92 20.37 10.44
C VAL A 6 16.06 20.64 9.46
N GLY A 7 15.84 20.46 8.18
CA GLY A 7 16.86 20.74 7.17
C GLY A 7 16.33 20.51 5.77
N PRO A 8 16.85 21.23 4.76
CA PRO A 8 16.52 20.93 3.38
C PRO A 8 16.90 19.46 3.16
N ALA A 9 16.01 18.70 2.52
CA ALA A 9 16.21 17.31 2.15
C ALA A 9 17.32 17.16 1.07
N ARG A 10 18.42 17.92 1.18
CA ARG A 10 19.51 18.05 0.23
C ARG A 10 20.19 16.71 0.00
N LEU A 11 20.65 16.06 1.07
CA LEU A 11 21.30 14.74 0.98
C LEU A 11 20.33 13.66 0.49
N PHE A 12 19.06 13.74 0.89
CA PHE A 12 18.03 12.86 0.35
C PHE A 12 17.89 13.04 -1.16
N ASN A 13 17.82 14.27 -1.68
CA ASN A 13 17.74 14.52 -3.12
C ASN A 13 19.07 14.25 -3.86
N GLU A 14 20.20 14.31 -3.18
CA GLU A 14 21.50 13.96 -3.74
C GLU A 14 21.59 12.45 -4.03
N TYR A 15 21.15 11.60 -3.10
CA TYR A 15 21.27 10.14 -3.23
C TYR A 15 20.01 9.41 -3.68
N PHE A 16 18.85 10.01 -3.40
CA PHE A 16 17.49 9.48 -3.64
C PHE A 16 16.60 10.55 -4.30
N GLY A 17 17.19 11.45 -5.09
CA GLY A 17 16.45 12.42 -5.88
C GLY A 17 15.66 11.78 -7.02
N ARG A 18 14.82 12.60 -7.65
CA ARG A 18 13.87 12.17 -8.70
C ARG A 18 14.56 11.44 -9.84
N GLU A 19 15.72 11.91 -10.29
CA GLU A 19 16.50 11.30 -11.38
C GLU A 19 16.85 9.82 -11.14
N ARG A 20 17.02 9.40 -9.88
CA ARG A 20 17.26 7.98 -9.53
C ARG A 20 16.09 7.08 -9.93
N PHE A 21 14.87 7.60 -9.88
CA PHE A 21 13.63 6.85 -10.03
C PHE A 21 12.95 7.08 -11.38
N LEU A 22 13.33 8.10 -12.15
CA LEU A 22 12.77 8.34 -13.48
C LEU A 22 12.94 7.12 -14.39
N GLY A 23 11.89 6.81 -15.15
CA GLY A 23 11.82 5.65 -16.04
C GLY A 23 11.55 4.32 -15.34
N ARG A 24 11.49 4.27 -14.00
CA ARG A 24 11.04 3.07 -13.27
C ARG A 24 9.52 2.96 -13.36
N ALA A 25 9.02 1.81 -13.78
CA ALA A 25 7.58 1.56 -13.93
C ALA A 25 6.79 1.79 -12.63
N TYR A 26 7.40 1.52 -11.47
CA TYR A 26 6.79 1.68 -10.15
C TYR A 26 6.84 3.11 -9.60
N TYR A 27 7.48 4.07 -10.29
CA TYR A 27 7.62 5.45 -9.82
C TYR A 27 6.59 6.37 -10.48
N GLY A 28 5.67 6.90 -9.68
CA GLY A 28 4.61 7.77 -10.16
C GLY A 28 4.98 9.26 -10.23
N GLY A 29 6.09 9.64 -9.59
CA GLY A 29 6.60 11.01 -9.61
C GLY A 29 6.60 11.68 -8.24
N SER A 30 6.82 13.00 -8.25
CA SER A 30 6.90 13.84 -7.06
C SER A 30 6.08 15.11 -7.24
N ARG A 31 5.66 15.72 -6.12
CA ARG A 31 4.86 16.96 -6.10
C ARG A 31 5.58 18.11 -6.81
N VAL A 32 6.89 18.20 -6.63
CA VAL A 32 7.75 19.22 -7.24
C VAL A 32 8.73 18.53 -8.18
N ARG A 33 8.74 18.91 -9.47
CA ARG A 33 9.53 18.24 -10.51
C ARG A 33 11.04 18.30 -10.31
N THR A 34 11.54 19.16 -9.43
CA THR A 34 12.97 19.35 -9.15
C THR A 34 13.46 18.61 -7.91
N ASP A 35 12.58 17.94 -7.17
CA ASP A 35 12.95 17.16 -5.98
C ASP A 35 12.13 15.85 -5.88
N ASN A 36 12.39 15.05 -4.84
CA ASN A 36 11.69 13.81 -4.55
C ASN A 36 11.06 13.81 -3.14
N ASN A 37 10.90 15.00 -2.55
CA ASN A 37 10.55 15.19 -1.15
C ASN A 37 9.17 14.61 -0.81
N ASP A 38 8.19 14.92 -1.66
CA ASP A 38 6.85 14.35 -1.62
C ASP A 38 6.67 13.54 -2.89
N SER A 39 6.70 12.22 -2.78
CA SER A 39 6.75 11.29 -3.92
C SER A 39 5.78 10.14 -3.75
N TRP A 40 5.47 9.46 -4.85
CA TRP A 40 4.59 8.32 -4.82
C TRP A 40 5.02 7.20 -5.77
N PHE A 41 4.61 6.00 -5.41
CA PHE A 41 5.00 4.76 -6.06
C PHE A 41 3.80 3.82 -6.16
N THR A 42 3.82 2.94 -7.15
CA THR A 42 2.84 1.87 -7.31
C THR A 42 3.54 0.54 -7.45
N PHE A 43 2.86 -0.52 -7.01
CA PHE A 43 3.29 -1.88 -7.26
C PHE A 43 2.08 -2.81 -7.20
N GLU A 44 2.25 -4.01 -7.72
CA GLU A 44 1.26 -5.08 -7.65
C GLU A 44 1.85 -6.23 -6.84
N ALA A 45 1.06 -6.79 -5.92
CA ALA A 45 1.42 -8.01 -5.20
C ALA A 45 0.18 -8.73 -4.70
N GLY A 46 0.16 -10.06 -4.82
CA GLY A 46 -0.90 -10.89 -4.21
C GLY A 46 -2.32 -10.56 -4.70
N GLY A 47 -2.48 -10.14 -5.95
CA GLY A 47 -3.79 -9.73 -6.49
C GLY A 47 -4.24 -8.33 -6.08
N LEU A 48 -3.39 -7.55 -5.41
CA LEU A 48 -3.69 -6.18 -5.00
C LEU A 48 -2.83 -5.19 -5.77
N ASP A 49 -3.46 -4.09 -6.18
CA ASP A 49 -2.75 -2.90 -6.62
C ASP A 49 -2.46 -2.04 -5.39
N PHE A 50 -1.26 -1.48 -5.30
CA PHE A 50 -0.84 -0.62 -4.20
C PHE A 50 -0.47 0.76 -4.73
N VAL A 51 -0.82 1.78 -3.96
CA VAL A 51 -0.32 3.14 -4.13
C VAL A 51 0.25 3.64 -2.81
N VAL A 52 1.52 4.04 -2.83
CA VAL A 52 2.24 4.53 -1.66
C VAL A 52 2.60 5.99 -1.88
N VAL A 53 2.09 6.88 -1.03
CA VAL A 53 2.43 8.30 -1.01
C VAL A 53 3.36 8.55 0.17
N SER A 54 4.55 9.08 -0.08
CA SER A 54 5.50 9.50 0.95
C SER A 54 5.58 11.02 1.02
N LEU A 55 5.34 11.59 2.20
CA LEU A 55 5.36 13.04 2.44
C LEU A 55 6.51 13.44 3.37
N THR A 56 7.07 14.60 3.09
CA THR A 56 8.15 15.22 3.86
C THR A 56 7.73 15.48 5.30
N TYR A 57 8.69 15.40 6.24
CA TYR A 57 8.46 15.90 7.59
C TYR A 57 8.17 17.41 7.57
N ASN A 58 6.99 17.79 8.05
CA ASN A 58 6.61 19.18 8.24
C ASN A 58 5.53 19.24 9.32
N PRO A 59 5.81 19.82 10.51
CA PRO A 59 4.82 20.00 11.57
C PRO A 59 3.54 20.70 11.12
N GLU A 60 3.64 21.57 10.11
CA GLU A 60 2.55 22.34 9.52
C GLU A 60 2.48 22.04 8.01
N PRO A 61 1.96 20.87 7.60
CA PRO A 61 1.91 20.49 6.19
C PRO A 61 1.09 21.50 5.40
N SER A 62 1.62 21.95 4.26
CA SER A 62 0.93 22.91 3.42
C SER A 62 -0.27 22.28 2.71
N GLN A 63 -1.28 23.09 2.39
CA GLN A 63 -2.45 22.60 1.64
C GLN A 63 -2.03 21.93 0.32
N ALA A 64 -1.03 22.49 -0.39
CA ALA A 64 -0.53 21.90 -1.63
C ALA A 64 0.08 20.50 -1.46
N MET A 65 0.67 20.21 -0.29
CA MET A 65 1.17 18.87 0.05
C MET A 65 0.01 17.90 0.28
N LEU A 66 -1.02 18.34 1.01
CA LEU A 66 -2.22 17.53 1.29
C LEU A 66 -3.02 17.26 0.01
N ASP A 67 -3.23 18.28 -0.83
CA ASP A 67 -3.91 18.15 -2.12
C ASP A 67 -3.15 17.23 -3.06
N PHE A 68 -1.82 17.22 -3.01
CA PHE A 68 -1.01 16.29 -3.78
C PHE A 68 -1.28 14.84 -3.37
N ALA A 69 -1.25 14.53 -2.07
CA ALA A 69 -1.54 13.19 -1.59
C ALA A 69 -2.96 12.75 -1.94
N ARG A 70 -3.94 13.64 -1.72
CA ARG A 70 -5.35 13.41 -2.09
C ARG A 70 -5.47 13.06 -3.57
N ARG A 71 -4.92 13.89 -4.46
CA ARG A 71 -5.00 13.65 -5.91
C ARG A 71 -4.40 12.31 -6.31
N VAL A 72 -3.28 11.89 -5.70
CA VAL A 72 -2.68 10.59 -6.00
C VAL A 72 -3.60 9.45 -5.59
N PHE A 73 -4.20 9.49 -4.41
CA PHE A 73 -5.13 8.45 -3.99
C PHE A 73 -6.41 8.44 -4.85
N GLU A 74 -6.98 9.61 -5.15
CA GLU A 74 -8.19 9.74 -5.98
C GLU A 74 -7.98 9.29 -7.44
N THR A 75 -6.75 9.35 -7.97
CA THR A 75 -6.44 8.81 -9.31
C THR A 75 -6.17 7.30 -9.31
N HIS A 76 -6.12 6.66 -8.15
CA HIS A 76 -5.92 5.21 -7.98
C HIS A 76 -7.01 4.58 -7.09
N PRO A 77 -8.30 4.82 -7.36
CA PRO A 77 -9.39 4.53 -6.42
C PRO A 77 -9.54 3.04 -6.07
N ASP A 78 -9.02 2.14 -6.91
CA ASP A 78 -9.08 0.69 -6.71
C ASP A 78 -7.81 0.11 -6.04
N ALA A 79 -6.79 0.94 -5.77
CA ALA A 79 -5.52 0.51 -5.18
C ALA A 79 -5.50 0.67 -3.65
N PHE A 80 -4.89 -0.28 -2.93
CA PHE A 80 -4.65 -0.19 -1.50
C PHE A 80 -3.68 0.97 -1.18
N GLY A 81 -4.22 2.04 -0.58
CA GLY A 81 -3.50 3.27 -0.32
C GLY A 81 -2.72 3.27 1.00
N ILE A 82 -1.44 3.59 0.90
CA ILE A 82 -0.52 3.75 2.03
C ILE A 82 0.03 5.17 2.04
N LEU A 83 -0.22 5.91 3.11
CA LEU A 83 0.44 7.18 3.38
C LEU A 83 1.62 6.95 4.33
N ASN A 84 2.79 7.44 3.97
CA ASN A 84 4.00 7.38 4.78
C ASN A 84 4.50 8.80 5.04
N ALA A 85 4.82 9.11 6.29
CA ALA A 85 5.45 10.38 6.64
C ALA A 85 6.36 10.18 7.86
N HIS A 86 7.33 11.07 8.06
CA HIS A 86 8.28 10.89 9.15
C HIS A 86 7.60 10.89 10.53
N TYR A 87 6.61 11.76 10.77
CA TYR A 87 5.97 11.91 12.09
C TYR A 87 4.44 12.01 12.02
N ILE A 88 3.75 10.89 12.25
CA ILE A 88 2.27 10.82 12.31
C ILE A 88 1.79 10.58 13.73
N LEU A 89 2.40 9.65 14.48
CA LEU A 89 1.98 9.31 15.84
C LEU A 89 3.05 9.64 16.87
N THR A 90 2.61 10.00 18.08
CA THR A 90 3.44 10.03 19.28
C THR A 90 3.66 8.62 19.83
N GLY A 91 4.59 8.45 20.77
CA GLY A 91 4.84 7.16 21.41
C GLY A 91 3.65 6.61 22.23
N ALA A 92 2.67 7.46 22.55
CA ALA A 92 1.41 7.05 23.18
C ALA A 92 0.31 6.70 22.16
N GLY A 93 0.60 6.73 20.86
CA GLY A 93 -0.39 6.47 19.81
C GLY A 93 -1.35 7.63 19.52
N ASN A 94 -1.06 8.84 20.03
CA ASN A 94 -1.83 10.04 19.65
C ASN A 94 -1.32 10.61 18.32
N PHE A 95 -2.17 11.24 17.53
CA PHE A 95 -1.69 11.98 16.36
C PHE A 95 -0.78 13.14 16.77
N SER A 96 0.32 13.34 16.03
CA SER A 96 1.07 14.59 16.00
C SER A 96 0.25 15.68 15.30
N ALA A 97 0.71 16.93 15.31
CA ALA A 97 0.08 18.01 14.53
C ALA A 97 0.04 17.67 13.03
N GLN A 98 1.16 17.18 12.50
CA GLN A 98 1.25 16.74 11.10
C GLN A 98 0.31 15.55 10.82
N GLY A 99 0.33 14.53 11.68
CA GLY A 99 -0.52 13.35 11.52
C GLY A 99 -2.01 13.67 11.58
N ARG A 100 -2.41 14.57 12.48
CA ARG A 100 -3.79 15.07 12.60
C ARG A 100 -4.23 15.78 11.32
N ALA A 101 -3.40 16.69 10.81
CA ALA A 101 -3.68 17.43 9.57
C ALA A 101 -3.82 16.48 8.36
N MET A 102 -2.94 15.47 8.25
CA MET A 102 -3.03 14.45 7.18
C MET A 102 -4.30 13.63 7.30
N TYR A 103 -4.63 13.13 8.48
CA TYR A 103 -5.87 12.37 8.69
C TYR A 103 -7.10 13.24 8.37
N ASP A 104 -7.15 14.48 8.86
CA ASP A 104 -8.30 15.35 8.60
C ASP A 104 -8.53 15.67 7.12
N ALA A 105 -7.44 15.81 6.37
CA ALA A 105 -7.49 16.13 4.96
C ALA A 105 -7.76 14.92 4.06
N LEU A 106 -7.65 13.67 4.57
CA LEU A 106 -7.68 12.46 3.74
C LEU A 106 -8.62 11.37 4.27
N ARG A 107 -9.24 11.51 5.45
CA ARG A 107 -10.09 10.47 6.06
C ARG A 107 -11.31 10.07 5.23
N ASP A 108 -11.75 10.92 4.31
CA ASP A 108 -12.83 10.71 3.34
C ASP A 108 -12.35 10.08 2.02
N VAL A 109 -11.04 9.90 1.83
CA VAL A 109 -10.46 9.24 0.66
C VAL A 109 -10.65 7.73 0.78
N PRO A 110 -11.48 7.08 -0.07
CA PRO A 110 -11.97 5.71 0.19
C PRO A 110 -10.91 4.62 0.16
N ASN A 111 -9.79 4.87 -0.52
CA ASN A 111 -8.71 3.90 -0.71
C ASN A 111 -7.51 4.15 0.23
N LEU A 112 -7.56 5.15 1.13
CA LEU A 112 -6.55 5.32 2.16
C LEU A 112 -6.80 4.36 3.32
N HIS A 113 -6.01 3.30 3.44
CA HIS A 113 -6.22 2.28 4.48
C HIS A 113 -5.14 2.32 5.57
N LEU A 114 -3.94 2.80 5.22
CA LEU A 114 -2.79 2.74 6.12
C LEU A 114 -2.01 4.06 6.15
N MET A 115 -1.68 4.53 7.35
CA MET A 115 -0.78 5.66 7.62
C MET A 115 0.41 5.17 8.45
N THR A 116 1.64 5.43 8.03
CA THR A 116 2.85 4.90 8.68
C THR A 116 3.91 5.94 8.97
N CYS A 117 4.63 5.78 10.08
CA CYS A 117 5.64 6.75 10.51
C CYS A 117 6.73 6.16 11.43
N GLY A 118 7.74 7.00 11.68
CA GLY A 118 8.80 6.79 12.68
C GLY A 118 8.91 8.04 13.58
N HIS A 119 10.11 8.60 13.67
CA HIS A 119 10.47 9.84 14.38
C HIS A 119 10.51 9.72 15.90
N VAL A 120 9.49 9.08 16.49
CA VAL A 120 9.44 8.82 17.93
C VAL A 120 9.89 7.39 18.19
N SER A 121 10.97 7.22 18.95
CA SER A 121 11.52 5.91 19.34
C SER A 121 10.54 5.11 20.21
N ALA A 122 9.56 4.49 19.58
CA ALA A 122 8.50 3.72 20.17
C ALA A 122 7.80 2.87 19.10
N GLU A 123 6.88 2.04 19.56
CA GLU A 123 5.89 1.40 18.71
C GLU A 123 4.51 1.78 19.22
N ALA A 124 3.63 2.17 18.31
CA ALA A 124 2.25 2.45 18.64
C ALA A 124 1.38 2.21 17.42
N ARG A 125 0.09 1.96 17.66
CA ARG A 125 -0.91 1.87 16.61
C ARG A 125 -2.23 2.44 17.10
N ARG A 126 -3.03 2.93 16.15
CA ARG A 126 -4.39 3.38 16.38
C ARG A 126 -5.22 3.12 15.13
N THR A 127 -6.52 2.93 15.30
CA THR A 127 -7.46 2.88 14.18
C THR A 127 -8.52 3.94 14.42
N ASP A 128 -8.75 4.77 13.41
CA ASP A 128 -9.81 5.76 13.42
C ASP A 128 -10.76 5.46 12.26
N THR A 129 -12.06 5.57 12.52
CA THR A 129 -13.09 5.25 11.53
C THR A 129 -13.82 6.52 11.12
N HIS A 130 -13.91 6.78 9.82
CA HIS A 130 -14.71 7.85 9.23
C HIS A 130 -15.78 7.23 8.33
N GLU A 131 -17.06 7.46 8.61
CA GLU A 131 -18.18 6.95 7.80
C GLU A 131 -18.13 5.42 7.53
N GLY A 132 -17.66 4.65 8.51
CA GLY A 132 -17.50 3.19 8.38
C GLY A 132 -16.23 2.73 7.67
N HIS A 133 -15.37 3.65 7.23
CA HIS A 133 -14.05 3.37 6.67
C HIS A 133 -12.96 3.44 7.76
N PRO A 134 -12.39 2.30 8.20
CA PRO A 134 -11.31 2.29 9.17
C PRO A 134 -9.97 2.62 8.50
N ILE A 135 -9.19 3.52 9.11
CA ILE A 135 -7.82 3.86 8.71
C ILE A 135 -6.89 3.48 9.86
N LEU A 136 -5.95 2.57 9.58
CA LEU A 136 -4.94 2.17 10.54
C LEU A 136 -3.76 3.13 10.47
N SER A 137 -3.31 3.63 11.62
CA SER A 137 -2.04 4.37 11.73
C SER A 137 -1.04 3.57 12.56
N MET A 138 0.20 3.45 12.09
CA MET A 138 1.28 2.70 12.75
C MET A 138 2.57 3.50 12.90
N LEU A 139 3.14 3.43 14.09
CA LEU A 139 4.47 3.89 14.45
C LEU A 139 5.37 2.67 14.67
N ALA A 140 6.52 2.67 14.02
CA ALA A 140 7.61 1.72 14.26
C ALA A 140 8.94 2.47 14.14
N ASP A 141 9.54 2.85 15.27
CA ASP A 141 10.88 3.41 15.29
C ASP A 141 11.71 2.82 16.42
N TYR A 142 12.73 2.08 16.03
CA TYR A 142 13.59 1.35 16.95
C TYR A 142 14.87 2.12 17.30
N GLN A 143 15.05 3.34 16.78
CA GLN A 143 16.34 4.07 16.86
C GLN A 143 16.91 4.24 18.27
N GLY A 144 16.07 4.24 19.31
CA GLY A 144 16.49 4.38 20.71
C GLY A 144 16.70 3.06 21.45
N ARG A 145 16.49 1.89 20.82
CA ARG A 145 16.86 0.61 21.42
C ARG A 145 18.38 0.42 21.39
N THR A 146 18.86 -0.59 22.11
CA THR A 146 20.27 -0.98 22.15
C THR A 146 20.89 -1.09 20.75
N ASP A 147 22.17 -0.73 20.62
CA ASP A 147 22.94 -0.77 19.37
C ASP A 147 22.29 0.04 18.23
N GLY A 148 21.65 1.17 18.58
CA GLY A 148 20.98 2.05 17.60
C GLY A 148 19.75 1.42 16.95
N GLY A 149 19.09 0.48 17.63
CA GLY A 149 17.91 -0.22 17.14
C GLY A 149 18.11 -1.69 16.83
N SER A 150 19.32 -2.23 17.00
CA SER A 150 19.62 -3.66 16.85
C SER A 150 19.13 -4.27 15.53
N GLY A 151 19.02 -3.47 14.46
CA GLY A 151 18.56 -3.92 13.15
C GLY A 151 17.11 -4.43 13.09
N TYR A 152 16.25 -4.06 14.04
CA TYR A 152 14.85 -4.45 13.98
C TYR A 152 14.14 -3.86 12.75
N MET A 153 13.32 -4.69 12.12
CA MET A 153 12.47 -4.32 10.99
C MET A 153 11.05 -4.82 11.23
N ARG A 154 10.09 -4.10 10.70
CA ARG A 154 8.68 -4.51 10.72
C ARG A 154 8.30 -5.14 9.39
N LEU A 155 7.67 -6.30 9.46
CA LEU A 155 7.18 -7.09 8.34
C LEU A 155 5.65 -7.04 8.35
N TRP A 156 5.06 -6.80 7.18
CA TRP A 156 3.62 -6.85 6.98
C TRP A 156 3.29 -8.00 6.03
N GLU A 157 2.44 -8.90 6.48
CA GLU A 157 1.87 -9.97 5.69
C GLU A 157 0.40 -9.64 5.44
N LEU A 158 0.03 -9.50 4.18
CA LEU A 158 -1.32 -9.15 3.75
C LEU A 158 -1.99 -10.41 3.22
N SER A 159 -3.15 -10.77 3.78
CA SER A 159 -3.93 -11.95 3.36
C SER A 159 -5.29 -11.51 2.81
N PRO A 160 -5.40 -11.27 1.49
CA PRO A 160 -6.67 -10.90 0.86
C PRO A 160 -7.77 -11.93 1.10
N ALA A 161 -7.42 -13.22 1.11
CA ALA A 161 -8.36 -14.31 1.33
C ALA A 161 -9.02 -14.27 2.72
N ASN A 162 -8.29 -13.81 3.73
CA ASN A 162 -8.81 -13.69 5.10
C ASN A 162 -9.28 -12.27 5.45
N GLY A 163 -8.98 -11.28 4.59
CA GLY A 163 -9.28 -9.87 4.88
C GLY A 163 -8.52 -9.33 6.08
N GLU A 164 -7.23 -9.67 6.20
CA GLU A 164 -6.40 -9.29 7.35
C GLU A 164 -4.96 -8.93 6.98
N MET A 165 -4.33 -8.17 7.86
CA MET A 165 -2.88 -7.94 7.86
C MET A 165 -2.28 -8.43 9.17
N THR A 166 -1.24 -9.24 9.06
CA THR A 166 -0.39 -9.66 10.18
C THR A 166 0.89 -8.84 10.18
N VAL A 167 1.22 -8.26 11.31
CA VAL A 167 2.42 -7.47 11.55
C VAL A 167 3.33 -8.24 12.49
N ARG A 168 4.61 -8.36 12.13
CA ARG A 168 5.65 -9.01 12.95
C ARG A 168 6.93 -8.19 12.92
N THR A 169 7.71 -8.25 13.99
CA THR A 169 8.96 -7.49 14.10
C THR A 169 10.13 -8.44 14.30
N TYR A 170 11.16 -8.30 13.47
CA TYR A 170 12.30 -9.22 13.42
C TYR A 170 13.61 -8.44 13.33
N SER A 171 14.62 -8.89 14.06
CA SER A 171 15.99 -8.41 13.91
C SER A 171 16.84 -9.48 13.22
N PRO A 172 17.32 -9.24 11.98
CA PRO A 172 18.31 -10.09 11.35
C PRO A 172 19.68 -10.04 12.04
N THR A 173 19.98 -8.94 12.75
CA THR A 173 21.27 -8.79 13.46
C THR A 173 21.33 -9.69 14.68
N LEU A 174 20.20 -9.86 15.37
CA LEU A 174 20.09 -10.66 16.57
C LEU A 174 19.45 -12.04 16.32
N ASP A 175 19.03 -12.32 15.08
CA ASP A 175 18.27 -13.51 14.66
C ASP A 175 17.11 -13.81 15.63
N ARG A 176 16.26 -12.80 15.88
CA ARG A 176 15.16 -12.94 16.83
C ARG A 176 13.92 -12.13 16.48
N TRP A 177 12.78 -12.68 16.84
CA TRP A 177 11.49 -12.01 16.81
C TRP A 177 11.28 -11.17 18.07
N GLU A 178 10.54 -10.09 17.91
CA GLU A 178 9.93 -9.35 19.01
C GLU A 178 8.43 -9.59 18.97
N THR A 179 7.88 -10.08 20.07
CA THR A 179 6.56 -10.74 20.11
C THR A 179 5.60 -10.07 21.09
N ASP A 180 5.90 -8.86 21.56
CA ASP A 180 4.95 -8.10 22.36
C ASP A 180 3.76 -7.60 21.53
N ALA A 181 2.72 -7.08 22.19
CA ALA A 181 1.47 -6.69 21.55
C ALA A 181 1.58 -5.53 20.54
N ASN A 182 2.70 -4.79 20.56
CA ASN A 182 3.00 -3.74 19.59
C ASN A 182 3.93 -4.21 18.48
N SER A 183 4.58 -5.36 18.64
CA SER A 183 5.55 -5.95 17.73
C SER A 183 4.98 -7.09 16.88
N GLU A 184 4.01 -7.83 17.42
CA GLU A 184 3.33 -8.95 16.76
C GLU A 184 1.81 -8.87 16.97
N PHE A 185 1.06 -8.72 15.87
CA PHE A 185 -0.41 -8.63 15.92
C PHE A 185 -1.04 -8.84 14.55
N THR A 186 -2.34 -9.17 14.55
CA THR A 186 -3.17 -9.24 13.34
C THR A 186 -4.31 -8.23 13.45
N VAL A 187 -4.64 -7.59 12.32
CA VAL A 187 -5.75 -6.63 12.20
C VAL A 187 -6.63 -7.03 11.03
N ALA A 188 -7.95 -6.99 11.23
CA ALA A 188 -8.90 -7.07 10.13
C ALA A 188 -8.79 -5.80 9.28
N MET A 189 -8.66 -5.98 7.97
CA MET A 189 -8.49 -4.87 7.04
C MET A 189 -9.05 -5.26 5.68
N ALA A 190 -9.87 -4.38 5.10
CA ALA A 190 -10.39 -4.59 3.77
C ALA A 190 -9.26 -4.46 2.75
N LEU A 191 -8.68 -5.59 2.36
CA LEU A 191 -7.68 -5.67 1.31
C LEU A 191 -8.37 -5.71 -0.05
N ARG A 192 -8.95 -4.56 -0.42
CA ARG A 192 -9.64 -4.39 -1.69
C ARG A 192 -8.59 -4.07 -2.76
N GLY A 193 -8.30 -5.05 -3.60
CA GLY A 193 -7.66 -4.86 -4.91
C GLY A 193 -8.67 -5.11 -6.01
N ALA A 194 -8.23 -5.06 -7.26
CA ALA A 194 -9.05 -5.42 -8.42
C ALA A 194 -9.66 -6.83 -8.26
N GLY A 195 -10.89 -6.92 -7.76
CA GLY A 195 -11.67 -8.15 -7.68
C GLY A 195 -11.65 -8.88 -6.32
N THR A 196 -12.33 -8.35 -5.29
CA THR A 196 -12.69 -9.15 -4.09
C THR A 196 -13.95 -10.01 -4.31
N GLY A 197 -14.47 -10.06 -5.53
CA GLY A 197 -15.57 -10.96 -5.88
C GLY A 197 -15.04 -12.38 -6.09
N ALA A 198 -15.85 -13.39 -5.74
CA ALA A 198 -15.59 -14.72 -6.27
C ALA A 198 -15.52 -14.64 -7.81
N PHE A 199 -14.59 -15.40 -8.41
CA PHE A 199 -14.57 -15.51 -9.86
C PHE A 199 -15.94 -16.01 -10.33
N GLU A 200 -16.58 -15.22 -11.19
CA GLU A 200 -17.82 -15.61 -11.82
C GLU A 200 -17.50 -16.57 -12.98
N HIS A 201 -18.27 -17.64 -13.09
CA HIS A 201 -18.16 -18.54 -14.23
C HIS A 201 -18.71 -17.84 -15.47
N VAL A 202 -17.84 -17.58 -16.45
CA VAL A 202 -18.20 -16.87 -17.69
C VAL A 202 -18.53 -17.81 -18.85
N GLY A 203 -18.17 -19.10 -18.75
CA GLY A 203 -18.47 -20.09 -19.79
C GLY A 203 -17.55 -21.31 -19.77
N THR A 204 -17.96 -22.35 -20.50
CA THR A 204 -17.22 -23.60 -20.70
C THR A 204 -17.21 -23.93 -22.18
N VAL A 205 -16.09 -24.43 -22.69
CA VAL A 205 -15.99 -25.05 -24.03
C VAL A 205 -15.77 -26.54 -23.82
N GLU A 206 -16.70 -27.36 -24.28
CA GLU A 206 -16.63 -28.82 -24.17
C GLU A 206 -15.98 -29.46 -25.39
N ASP A 207 -15.60 -30.73 -25.26
CA ASP A 207 -15.05 -31.57 -26.34
C ASP A 207 -13.84 -30.97 -27.08
N VAL A 208 -13.00 -30.23 -26.36
CA VAL A 208 -11.76 -29.65 -26.89
C VAL A 208 -10.70 -30.75 -26.98
N VAL A 209 -10.46 -31.26 -28.20
CA VAL A 209 -9.52 -32.37 -28.44
C VAL A 209 -8.06 -31.89 -28.55
N ASP A 210 -7.82 -30.82 -29.30
CA ASP A 210 -6.53 -30.12 -29.42
C ASP A 210 -6.77 -28.70 -29.98
N GLY A 211 -5.94 -27.73 -29.59
CA GLY A 211 -6.01 -26.35 -30.07
C GLY A 211 -6.54 -25.31 -29.09
N ALA A 212 -7.10 -24.23 -29.62
CA ALA A 212 -7.53 -23.06 -28.84
C ALA A 212 -9.02 -23.13 -28.49
N ALA A 213 -9.35 -22.84 -27.23
CA ALA A 213 -10.71 -22.58 -26.77
C ALA A 213 -10.87 -21.08 -26.47
N SER A 214 -12.06 -20.54 -26.74
CA SER A 214 -12.37 -19.13 -26.49
C SER A 214 -13.77 -18.96 -25.92
N VAL A 215 -13.89 -18.12 -24.89
CA VAL A 215 -15.17 -17.67 -24.33
C VAL A 215 -15.24 -16.15 -24.48
N ARG A 216 -16.39 -15.65 -24.94
CA ARG A 216 -16.66 -14.21 -24.97
C ARG A 216 -17.22 -13.76 -23.63
N VAL A 217 -16.60 -12.75 -23.03
CA VAL A 217 -17.10 -12.14 -21.80
C VAL A 217 -17.82 -10.84 -22.16
N GLU A 218 -19.07 -10.71 -21.74
CA GLU A 218 -19.91 -9.52 -21.97
C GLU A 218 -20.14 -8.74 -20.67
N GLY A 219 -20.67 -7.52 -20.76
CA GLY A 219 -21.02 -6.72 -19.58
C GLY A 219 -19.84 -6.08 -18.84
N LEU A 220 -18.63 -6.11 -19.42
CA LEU A 220 -17.46 -5.47 -18.84
C LEU A 220 -17.59 -3.93 -18.88
N ALA A 221 -17.41 -3.29 -17.74
CA ALA A 221 -17.39 -1.84 -17.60
C ALA A 221 -16.10 -1.25 -18.25
N PRO A 222 -16.18 -0.09 -18.91
CA PRO A 222 -15.01 0.57 -19.52
C PRO A 222 -14.00 1.04 -18.47
N GLY A 223 -12.71 1.02 -18.82
CA GLY A 223 -11.61 1.48 -17.97
C GLY A 223 -11.44 0.69 -16.67
N ARG A 224 -11.95 -0.53 -16.58
CA ARG A 224 -11.86 -1.40 -15.39
C ARG A 224 -10.83 -2.51 -15.61
N ILE A 225 -10.21 -2.93 -14.51
CA ILE A 225 -9.34 -4.11 -14.46
C ILE A 225 -10.20 -5.33 -14.16
N TYR A 226 -9.99 -6.38 -14.95
CA TYR A 226 -10.61 -7.68 -14.75
C TYR A 226 -9.54 -8.75 -14.59
N GLU A 227 -9.79 -9.67 -13.67
CA GLU A 227 -9.00 -10.88 -13.48
C GLU A 227 -9.72 -12.08 -14.09
N TRP A 228 -8.97 -13.04 -14.63
CA TRP A 228 -9.51 -14.31 -15.12
C TRP A 228 -8.47 -15.43 -15.01
N TYR A 229 -8.94 -16.66 -14.92
CA TYR A 229 -8.14 -17.85 -15.16
C TYR A 229 -8.97 -18.85 -15.96
N ALA A 230 -8.31 -19.81 -16.62
CA ALA A 230 -8.98 -20.96 -17.22
C ALA A 230 -8.69 -22.21 -16.39
N ALA A 231 -9.72 -23.05 -16.22
CA ALA A 231 -9.58 -24.41 -15.73
C ALA A 231 -9.82 -25.38 -16.89
N VAL A 232 -8.92 -26.34 -17.08
CA VAL A 232 -9.08 -27.45 -18.02
C VAL A 232 -9.30 -28.70 -17.18
N ARG A 233 -10.35 -29.45 -17.52
CA ARG A 233 -10.74 -30.64 -16.76
C ARG A 233 -11.04 -31.79 -17.72
N ASP A 234 -10.55 -32.98 -17.37
CA ASP A 234 -10.98 -34.25 -17.95
C ASP A 234 -11.74 -35.08 -16.88
N CYS A 235 -11.97 -36.36 -17.16
CA CYS A 235 -12.70 -37.26 -16.26
C CYS A 235 -12.04 -37.43 -14.88
N GLU A 236 -10.72 -37.22 -14.78
CA GLU A 236 -9.90 -37.57 -13.62
C GLU A 236 -9.07 -36.38 -13.08
N HIS A 237 -8.77 -35.38 -13.91
CA HIS A 237 -7.82 -34.31 -13.60
C HIS A 237 -8.41 -32.92 -13.87
N GLU A 238 -8.01 -31.94 -13.05
CA GLU A 238 -8.22 -30.52 -13.30
C GLU A 238 -6.88 -29.79 -13.20
N THR A 239 -6.61 -28.87 -14.12
CA THR A 239 -5.47 -27.95 -14.07
C THR A 239 -5.94 -26.54 -14.34
N ARG A 240 -5.36 -25.56 -13.63
CA ARG A 240 -5.69 -24.14 -13.78
C ARG A 240 -4.51 -23.37 -14.32
N THR A 241 -4.79 -22.37 -15.15
CA THR A 241 -3.79 -21.35 -15.48
C THR A 241 -3.51 -20.47 -14.27
N PRO A 242 -2.35 -19.79 -14.21
CA PRO A 242 -2.22 -18.63 -13.35
C PRO A 242 -3.33 -17.61 -13.64
N VAL A 243 -3.71 -16.83 -12.61
CA VAL A 243 -4.60 -15.69 -12.79
C VAL A 243 -3.94 -14.68 -13.73
N ARG A 244 -4.69 -14.20 -14.70
CA ARG A 244 -4.30 -13.19 -15.69
C ARG A 244 -5.21 -11.99 -15.56
N ARG A 245 -4.70 -10.84 -16.01
CA ARG A 245 -5.40 -9.55 -15.91
C ARG A 245 -5.48 -8.88 -17.27
N PHE A 246 -6.54 -8.10 -17.47
CA PHE A 246 -6.62 -7.15 -18.57
C PHE A 246 -7.43 -5.92 -18.15
N THR A 247 -7.13 -4.79 -18.79
CA THR A 247 -7.87 -3.54 -18.61
C THR A 247 -8.76 -3.31 -19.83
N THR A 248 -10.05 -3.06 -19.62
CA THR A 248 -10.93 -2.65 -20.72
C THR A 248 -10.57 -1.25 -21.21
N ALA A 249 -10.78 -0.99 -22.50
CA ALA A 249 -10.58 0.34 -23.05
C ALA A 249 -11.45 1.37 -22.30
N VAL A 250 -10.91 2.58 -22.11
CA VAL A 250 -11.66 3.71 -21.58
C VAL A 250 -12.72 4.11 -22.62
N ALA A 251 -13.93 4.44 -22.17
CA ALA A 251 -14.95 4.98 -23.08
C ALA A 251 -14.43 6.26 -23.75
N PRO A 252 -14.71 6.46 -25.06
CA PRO A 252 -14.27 7.65 -25.79
C PRO A 252 -14.86 8.95 -25.24
#